data_AF-A0A7J5XRP5-F1
#
_entry.id   AF-A0A7J5XRP5-F1
#
_cell.length_a   1.000
_cell.length_b   1.000
_cell.length_c   1.000
_cell.angle_alpha   90.00
_cell.angle_beta   90.00
_cell.angle_gamma   90.00
#
_symmetry.space_group_name_H-M   'P 1'
#
loop_
_entity.id
_entity.type
_entity.pdbx_description
1 polymer ?
#
loop_
_entity_poly.entity_id
_entity_poly.type
_entity_poly.pdbx_seq_one_letter_code
_entity_poly.pdbx_strand_id
1 'polypeptide(L)'
;MHMLLSLIYQVKTDSEKLLVQPDEHVKKFKLPLHTLHLEEFVRCIQECGIVKDVATIHRLFDALSDGEPKRVEPDLFKVFYNFWKEMEGQAQDVDLPSEVIDHLDNSECVYKLSSCIKTSHGVGKIAMTQKRLFLLSVGRLGFLEIAKFRDIEDVKISSAPFLLVRIPSLRIKTSGKLEVFEANLKTETELWNLMVKEMWAGRRMADQHKDPQYMTQALTNVLLIDAVMGCLQTQRSIIAASKLAYFDKIKYEVPMMVPKTTSETLKHKINPSLDLAEPQTVHWGRVVVFDAASWSMLQDCIQVGETQLNCMLGLVQEQVWIGSQDSVIYIIDTHSMSCNKQLTEHRHEVTGLTVDHRDVQMYSCSSDGTVLQWDSASLKVKRQIHVSCDRLSSIQIYDGTLWCCCDDSIVELKKSGTPQRRMVLLTTY
;
A
#
# COMPACT_ATOMS: atom_id res chain seq x y z
N MET A 1 -13.39 -1.65 -0.16
CA MET A 1 -12.32 -1.83 0.86
C MET A 1 -12.06 -0.62 1.78
N HIS A 2 -12.10 0.64 1.31
CA HIS A 2 -11.99 1.83 2.19
C HIS A 2 -13.09 1.90 3.27
N MET A 3 -14.29 1.39 2.97
CA MET A 3 -15.40 1.28 3.92
C MET A 3 -15.17 0.18 4.99
N LEU A 4 -14.47 -0.90 4.61
CA LEU A 4 -14.14 -2.04 5.50
C LEU A 4 -13.04 -1.66 6.49
N LEU A 5 -12.06 -0.87 6.05
CA LEU A 5 -11.01 -0.31 6.92
C LEU A 5 -11.54 0.82 7.82
N SER A 6 -12.49 1.63 7.33
CA SER A 6 -13.14 2.70 8.11
C SER A 6 -13.99 2.15 9.26
N LEU A 7 -14.74 1.06 9.05
CA LEU A 7 -15.56 0.47 10.13
C LEU A 7 -14.72 -0.27 11.18
N ILE A 8 -13.64 -0.94 10.78
CA ILE A 8 -12.74 -1.64 11.71
C ILE A 8 -12.05 -0.64 12.66
N TYR A 9 -11.80 0.59 12.21
CA TYR A 9 -11.24 1.65 13.05
C TYR A 9 -12.25 2.21 14.06
N GLN A 10 -13.53 2.37 13.69
CA GLN A 10 -14.54 2.95 14.58
C GLN A 10 -14.98 2.03 15.73
N VAL A 11 -15.07 0.72 15.51
CA VAL A 11 -15.64 -0.20 16.51
C VAL A 11 -14.71 -0.45 17.71
N LYS A 12 -13.39 -0.23 17.57
CA LYS A 12 -12.44 -0.41 18.69
C LYS A 12 -12.14 0.85 19.51
N THR A 13 -12.49 2.04 19.03
CA THR A 13 -12.30 3.31 19.76
C THR A 13 -13.57 3.89 20.38
N ASP A 14 -14.77 3.42 20.00
CA ASP A 14 -16.04 4.00 20.47
C ASP A 14 -16.60 3.35 21.76
N SER A 15 -15.74 2.79 22.62
CA SER A 15 -16.15 2.43 23.99
C SER A 15 -16.33 3.64 24.93
N GLU A 16 -16.17 4.87 24.43
CA GLU A 16 -16.68 6.08 25.07
C GLU A 16 -17.47 6.98 24.09
N LYS A 17 -18.80 6.83 24.14
CA LYS A 17 -19.86 7.78 23.74
C LYS A 17 -19.50 8.91 22.76
N LEU A 18 -20.14 8.91 21.59
CA LEU A 18 -20.80 10.08 21.00
C LEU A 18 -21.89 9.64 19.99
N LEU A 19 -23.13 10.02 20.26
CA LEU A 19 -24.28 9.83 19.36
C LEU A 19 -24.11 10.74 18.13
N VAL A 20 -23.71 10.18 17.00
CA VAL A 20 -23.70 10.88 15.71
C VAL A 20 -24.96 10.47 14.93
N GLN A 21 -25.72 11.48 14.49
CA GLN A 21 -26.95 11.31 13.71
C GLN A 21 -26.66 10.66 12.34
N PRO A 22 -27.59 9.85 11.79
CA PRO A 22 -27.37 9.16 10.52
C PRO A 22 -27.42 10.15 9.34
N ASP A 23 -26.33 10.18 8.57
CA ASP A 23 -26.16 11.00 7.37
C ASP A 23 -27.10 10.51 6.24
N GLU A 24 -28.00 11.38 5.77
CA GLU A 24 -29.15 11.06 4.89
C GLU A 24 -28.77 10.83 3.41
N HIS A 25 -27.48 10.78 3.05
CA HIS A 25 -27.01 10.75 1.65
C HIS A 25 -26.44 9.41 1.15
N VAL A 26 -26.61 8.30 1.88
CA VAL A 26 -26.16 6.99 1.38
C VAL A 26 -27.14 6.43 0.35
N LYS A 27 -26.82 6.55 -0.94
CA LYS A 27 -27.48 5.78 -2.00
C LYS A 27 -27.35 4.29 -1.67
N LYS A 28 -28.44 3.65 -1.24
CA LYS A 28 -28.48 2.20 -1.05
C LYS A 28 -28.21 1.51 -2.39
N PHE A 29 -27.14 0.72 -2.45
CA PHE A 29 -26.81 -0.11 -3.61
C PHE A 29 -28.01 -0.97 -4.01
N LYS A 30 -28.32 -1.01 -5.31
CA LYS A 30 -29.42 -1.80 -5.86
C LYS A 30 -28.82 -2.99 -6.61
N LEU A 31 -29.32 -4.18 -6.28
CA LEU A 31 -28.92 -5.40 -6.98
C LEU A 31 -29.31 -5.35 -8.46
N PRO A 32 -28.46 -5.87 -9.36
CA PRO A 32 -28.77 -5.97 -10.78
C PRO A 32 -29.99 -6.87 -11.01
N LEU A 33 -30.83 -6.49 -11.98
CA LEU A 33 -32.02 -7.26 -12.39
C LEU A 33 -31.87 -7.91 -13.78
N HIS A 34 -30.84 -7.52 -14.52
CA HIS A 34 -30.52 -8.05 -15.85
C HIS A 34 -29.16 -8.74 -15.83
N THR A 35 -29.01 -9.72 -16.72
CA THR A 35 -27.75 -10.45 -16.92
C THR A 35 -26.63 -9.46 -17.25
N LEU A 36 -25.49 -9.62 -16.58
CA LEU A 36 -24.38 -8.68 -16.65
C LEU A 36 -23.32 -9.15 -17.66
N HIS A 37 -23.01 -8.30 -18.63
CA HIS A 37 -21.79 -8.41 -19.43
C HIS A 37 -20.60 -7.77 -18.70
N LEU A 38 -19.38 -7.96 -19.21
CA LEU A 38 -18.15 -7.56 -18.52
C LEU A 38 -18.14 -6.10 -18.05
N GLU A 39 -18.48 -5.15 -18.93
CA GLU A 39 -18.48 -3.71 -18.60
C GLU A 39 -19.51 -3.36 -17.52
N GLU A 40 -20.70 -3.95 -17.61
CA GLU A 40 -21.78 -3.75 -16.63
C GLU A 40 -21.42 -4.37 -15.27
N PHE A 41 -20.79 -5.54 -15.29
CA PHE A 41 -20.29 -6.22 -14.11
C PHE A 41 -19.19 -5.39 -13.44
N VAL A 42 -18.25 -4.82 -14.20
CA VAL A 42 -17.21 -3.93 -13.68
C VAL A 42 -17.81 -2.75 -12.94
N ARG A 43 -18.75 -2.03 -13.59
CA ARG A 43 -19.45 -0.91 -12.96
C ARG A 43 -20.19 -1.34 -11.70
N CYS A 44 -20.92 -2.46 -11.74
CA CYS A 44 -21.71 -2.95 -10.61
C CYS A 44 -20.84 -3.30 -9.39
N ILE A 45 -19.68 -3.97 -9.60
CA ILE A 45 -18.74 -4.31 -8.53
C ILE A 45 -18.09 -3.06 -7.92
N GLN A 46 -17.79 -2.05 -8.74
CA GLN A 46 -17.23 -0.79 -8.25
C GLN A 46 -18.26 0.02 -7.45
N GLU A 47 -19.51 0.10 -7.94
CA GLU A 47 -20.62 0.79 -7.27
C GLU A 47 -20.96 0.16 -5.90
N CYS A 48 -20.88 -1.16 -5.79
CA CYS A 48 -21.15 -1.87 -4.53
C CYS A 48 -19.96 -1.88 -3.55
N GLY A 49 -18.81 -1.33 -3.97
CA GLY A 49 -17.65 -1.09 -3.12
C GLY A 49 -16.80 -2.32 -2.76
N ILE A 50 -17.04 -3.46 -3.42
CA ILE A 50 -16.32 -4.72 -3.22
C ILE A 50 -14.84 -4.55 -3.61
N VAL A 51 -14.57 -4.27 -4.89
CA VAL A 51 -13.22 -4.12 -5.45
C VAL A 51 -13.21 -2.94 -6.44
N LYS A 52 -12.12 -2.17 -6.46
CA LYS A 52 -11.93 -1.06 -7.42
C LYS A 52 -11.07 -1.45 -8.62
N ASP A 53 -10.08 -2.33 -8.42
CA ASP A 53 -9.12 -2.73 -9.44
C ASP A 53 -9.77 -3.53 -10.58
N VAL A 54 -9.74 -2.97 -11.78
CA VAL A 54 -10.41 -3.52 -12.98
C VAL A 54 -9.85 -4.89 -13.34
N ALA A 55 -8.53 -5.10 -13.24
CA ALA A 55 -7.92 -6.38 -13.58
C ALA A 55 -8.40 -7.51 -12.66
N THR A 56 -8.56 -7.22 -11.36
CA THR A 56 -9.14 -8.16 -10.39
C THR A 56 -10.62 -8.42 -10.67
N ILE A 57 -11.39 -7.39 -11.04
CA ILE A 57 -12.80 -7.55 -11.41
C ILE A 57 -12.97 -8.41 -12.66
N HIS A 58 -12.08 -8.30 -13.65
CA HIS A 58 -12.09 -9.17 -14.83
C HIS A 58 -11.88 -10.64 -14.45
N ARG A 59 -10.92 -10.93 -13.55
CA ARG A 59 -10.71 -12.31 -13.04
C ARG A 59 -11.92 -12.82 -12.26
N LEU A 60 -12.60 -11.94 -11.51
CA LEU A 60 -13.83 -12.26 -10.81
C LEU A 60 -14.98 -12.56 -11.77
N PHE A 61 -15.14 -11.76 -12.82
CA PHE A 61 -16.11 -12.00 -13.88
C PHE A 61 -15.87 -13.36 -14.52
N ASP A 62 -14.61 -13.65 -14.91
CA ASP A 62 -14.21 -14.94 -15.46
C ASP A 62 -14.47 -16.11 -14.49
N ALA A 63 -14.39 -15.89 -13.18
CA ALA A 63 -14.69 -16.88 -12.16
C ALA A 63 -16.19 -17.16 -12.00
N LEU A 64 -17.03 -16.15 -12.17
CA LEU A 64 -18.49 -16.25 -12.01
C LEU A 64 -19.23 -16.54 -13.32
N SER A 65 -18.62 -16.31 -14.47
CA SER A 65 -19.22 -16.60 -15.77
C SER A 65 -18.88 -18.02 -16.23
N ASP A 66 -19.91 -18.85 -16.45
CA ASP A 66 -19.80 -20.15 -17.12
C ASP A 66 -20.53 -20.09 -18.47
N GLY A 67 -19.83 -20.45 -19.56
CA GLY A 67 -20.40 -20.54 -20.92
C GLY A 67 -19.95 -19.46 -21.91
N GLU A 68 -20.38 -19.61 -23.16
CA GLU A 68 -20.16 -18.65 -24.25
C GLU A 68 -21.53 -18.17 -24.80
N PRO A 69 -21.79 -16.85 -24.89
CA PRO A 69 -20.93 -15.76 -24.45
C PRO A 69 -20.87 -15.65 -22.92
N LYS A 70 -19.71 -15.27 -22.38
CA LYS A 70 -19.53 -15.06 -20.94
C LYS A 70 -20.46 -13.98 -20.40
N ARG A 71 -21.19 -14.33 -19.34
CA ARG A 71 -22.13 -13.45 -18.64
C ARG A 71 -22.37 -13.93 -17.21
N VAL A 72 -22.80 -13.03 -16.34
CA VAL A 72 -23.16 -13.34 -14.95
C VAL A 72 -24.65 -13.09 -14.76
N GLU A 73 -25.39 -14.13 -14.38
CA GLU A 73 -26.83 -14.02 -14.14
C GLU A 73 -27.13 -13.23 -12.85
N PRO A 74 -28.24 -12.46 -12.79
CA PRO A 74 -28.60 -11.66 -11.62
C PRO A 74 -28.66 -12.44 -10.32
N ASP A 75 -29.23 -13.65 -10.37
CA ASP A 75 -29.36 -14.53 -9.21
C ASP A 75 -27.99 -14.97 -8.68
N LEU A 76 -27.05 -15.28 -9.58
CA LEU A 76 -25.69 -15.63 -9.19
C LEU A 76 -24.96 -14.43 -8.57
N PHE A 77 -25.09 -13.23 -9.15
CA PHE A 77 -24.53 -12.01 -8.57
C PHE A 77 -25.10 -11.75 -7.18
N LYS A 78 -26.41 -11.91 -7.00
CA LYS A 78 -27.08 -11.74 -5.71
C LYS A 78 -26.55 -12.71 -4.65
N VAL A 79 -26.38 -13.99 -4.99
CA VAL A 79 -25.80 -14.98 -4.07
C VAL A 79 -24.37 -14.58 -3.69
N PHE A 80 -23.54 -14.22 -4.67
CA PHE A 80 -22.17 -13.74 -4.43
C PHE A 80 -22.15 -12.51 -3.52
N TYR A 81 -22.97 -11.49 -3.82
CA TYR A 81 -23.03 -10.25 -3.04
C TYR A 81 -23.48 -10.49 -1.61
N ASN A 82 -24.50 -11.33 -1.40
CA ASN A 82 -24.96 -11.68 -0.06
C ASN A 82 -23.87 -12.41 0.74
N PHE A 83 -23.20 -13.37 0.12
CA PHE A 83 -22.10 -14.10 0.77
C PHE A 83 -20.95 -13.16 1.15
N TRP A 84 -20.58 -12.23 0.26
CA TRP A 84 -19.59 -11.19 0.57
C TRP A 84 -20.01 -10.35 1.78
N LYS A 85 -21.29 -9.94 1.86
CA LYS A 85 -21.80 -9.15 2.97
C LYS A 85 -21.89 -9.93 4.28
N GLU A 86 -22.22 -11.22 4.23
CA GLU A 86 -22.16 -12.11 5.38
C GLU A 86 -20.73 -12.26 5.90
N MET A 87 -19.74 -12.43 5.01
CA MET A 87 -18.33 -12.46 5.39
C MET A 87 -17.86 -11.14 6.03
N GLU A 88 -18.27 -9.99 5.49
CA GLU A 88 -17.96 -8.67 6.02
C GLU A 88 -18.52 -8.49 7.45
N GLY A 89 -19.76 -8.92 7.69
CA GLY A 89 -20.35 -8.92 9.03
C GLY A 89 -19.66 -9.88 9.99
N GLN A 90 -19.36 -11.12 9.54
CA GLN A 90 -18.64 -12.09 10.37
C GLN A 90 -17.24 -11.63 10.76
N ALA A 91 -16.54 -10.88 9.91
CA ALA A 91 -15.24 -10.32 10.22
C ALA A 91 -15.30 -9.16 11.23
N GLN A 92 -16.43 -8.43 11.28
CA GLN A 92 -16.66 -7.34 12.25
C GLN A 92 -17.06 -7.88 13.63
N ASP A 93 -17.82 -8.98 13.67
CA ASP A 93 -18.36 -9.60 14.90
C ASP A 93 -17.54 -10.81 15.39
N VAL A 94 -16.25 -10.91 15.05
CA VAL A 94 -15.41 -12.03 15.55
C VAL A 94 -15.17 -11.85 17.06
N ASP A 95 -15.89 -12.62 17.87
CA ASP A 95 -15.65 -12.74 19.30
C ASP A 95 -14.35 -13.54 19.55
N LEU A 96 -13.24 -12.82 19.70
CA LEU A 96 -11.94 -13.38 20.06
C LEU A 96 -11.76 -13.29 21.58
N PRO A 97 -11.31 -14.38 22.24
CA PRO A 97 -10.92 -14.32 23.65
C PRO A 97 -9.89 -13.21 23.89
N SER A 98 -9.97 -12.52 25.04
CA SER A 98 -9.09 -11.40 25.37
C SER A 98 -7.61 -11.78 25.28
N GLU A 99 -7.26 -13.02 25.64
CA GLU A 99 -5.90 -13.52 25.53
C GLU A 99 -5.40 -13.54 24.09
N VAL A 100 -6.27 -13.74 23.10
CA VAL A 100 -5.92 -13.68 21.68
C VAL A 100 -5.72 -12.22 21.24
N ILE A 101 -6.58 -11.31 21.71
CA ILE A 101 -6.52 -9.89 21.37
C ILE A 101 -5.18 -9.30 21.80
N ASP A 102 -4.68 -9.67 22.98
CA ASP A 102 -3.38 -9.22 23.50
C ASP A 102 -2.18 -9.65 22.63
N HIS A 103 -2.33 -10.69 21.80
CA HIS A 103 -1.30 -11.15 20.87
C HIS A 103 -1.37 -10.48 19.49
N LEU A 104 -2.45 -9.76 19.17
CA LEU A 104 -2.64 -9.08 17.89
C LEU A 104 -2.09 -7.66 17.95
N ASP A 105 -1.44 -7.22 16.88
CA ASP A 105 -1.03 -5.81 16.77
C ASP A 105 -2.28 -4.91 16.64
N ASN A 106 -2.16 -3.61 17.01
CA ASN A 106 -3.28 -2.66 16.98
C ASN A 106 -4.00 -2.54 15.62
N SER A 107 -3.33 -2.90 14.52
CA SER A 107 -3.90 -2.91 13.15
C SER A 107 -4.16 -4.31 12.59
N GLU A 108 -3.90 -5.38 13.33
CA GLU A 108 -4.07 -6.76 12.89
C GLU A 108 -5.52 -7.22 13.06
N CYS A 109 -6.11 -7.77 11.99
CA CYS A 109 -7.50 -8.20 11.96
C CYS A 109 -7.63 -9.64 11.47
N VAL A 110 -8.60 -10.37 12.00
CA VAL A 110 -8.96 -11.71 11.52
C VAL A 110 -9.93 -11.57 10.37
N TYR A 111 -9.52 -12.05 9.19
CA TYR A 111 -10.32 -11.97 7.96
C TYR A 111 -11.02 -13.27 7.61
N LYS A 112 -10.50 -14.40 8.12
CA LYS A 112 -11.08 -15.73 7.87
C LYS A 112 -10.84 -16.65 9.05
N LEU A 113 -11.87 -17.42 9.37
CA LEU A 113 -11.84 -18.54 10.31
C LEU A 113 -12.21 -19.84 9.60
N SER A 114 -11.56 -20.94 9.99
CA SER A 114 -11.95 -22.28 9.57
C SER A 114 -13.08 -22.83 10.43
N SER A 115 -13.69 -23.93 10.00
CA SER A 115 -14.40 -24.81 10.92
C SER A 115 -13.48 -25.34 12.03
N CYS A 116 -14.07 -25.83 13.12
CA CYS A 116 -13.32 -26.45 14.21
C CYS A 116 -12.78 -27.81 13.74
N ILE A 117 -11.45 -27.92 13.70
CA ILE A 117 -10.73 -29.02 13.04
C ILE A 117 -9.69 -29.64 13.97
N LYS A 118 -9.26 -30.86 13.63
CA LYS A 118 -8.10 -31.49 14.26
C LYS A 118 -6.82 -31.05 13.57
N THR A 119 -5.83 -30.67 14.35
CA THR A 119 -4.49 -30.32 13.89
C THR A 119 -3.43 -31.12 14.64
N SER A 120 -2.19 -31.06 14.14
CA SER A 120 -0.96 -31.50 14.82
C SER A 120 -0.78 -30.90 16.22
N HIS A 121 -1.43 -29.77 16.53
CA HIS A 121 -1.31 -29.05 17.80
C HIS A 121 -2.62 -29.06 18.60
N GLY A 122 -3.51 -30.03 18.33
CA GLY A 122 -4.79 -30.17 19.00
C GLY A 122 -5.97 -29.68 18.17
N VAL A 123 -7.14 -29.58 18.81
CA VAL A 123 -8.40 -29.20 18.16
C VAL A 123 -8.61 -27.70 18.28
N GLY A 124 -8.98 -27.05 17.18
CA GLY A 124 -9.18 -25.60 17.14
C GLY A 124 -9.64 -25.07 15.78
N LYS A 125 -9.69 -23.75 15.66
CA LYS A 125 -9.95 -23.05 14.39
C LYS A 125 -8.69 -22.37 13.89
N ILE A 126 -8.39 -22.48 12.61
CA ILE A 126 -7.35 -21.68 11.98
C ILE A 126 -7.92 -20.29 11.71
N ALA A 127 -7.18 -19.27 12.11
CA ALA A 127 -7.46 -17.88 11.81
C ALA A 127 -6.40 -17.33 10.85
N MET A 128 -6.85 -16.54 9.89
CA MET A 128 -6.01 -15.83 8.94
C MET A 128 -6.12 -14.33 9.15
N THR A 129 -4.97 -13.68 9.29
CA THR A 129 -4.85 -12.22 9.29
C THR A 129 -4.17 -11.75 8.01
N GLN A 130 -3.96 -10.45 7.88
CA GLN A 130 -3.10 -9.91 6.82
C GLN A 130 -1.61 -10.21 7.02
N LYS A 131 -1.20 -10.78 8.16
CA LYS A 131 0.23 -11.02 8.50
C LYS A 131 0.58 -12.50 8.65
N ARG A 132 -0.32 -13.30 9.22
CA ARG A 132 0.00 -14.66 9.68
C ARG A 132 -1.23 -15.55 9.81
N LEU A 133 -0.94 -16.82 10.05
CA LEU A 133 -1.89 -17.85 10.45
C LEU A 133 -1.66 -18.19 11.91
N PHE A 134 -2.75 -18.35 12.66
CA PHE A 134 -2.71 -18.87 14.02
C PHE A 134 -3.86 -19.85 14.29
N LEU A 135 -3.66 -20.70 15.29
CA LEU A 135 -4.65 -21.67 15.75
C LEU A 135 -5.29 -21.16 17.04
N LEU A 136 -6.61 -21.03 17.01
CA LEU A 136 -7.46 -20.83 18.17
C LEU A 136 -7.79 -22.19 18.78
N SER A 137 -6.99 -22.63 19.76
CA SER A 137 -7.13 -23.95 20.38
C SER A 137 -8.27 -23.97 21.40
N VAL A 138 -9.05 -25.05 21.42
CA VAL A 138 -10.03 -25.29 22.50
C VAL A 138 -9.27 -25.76 23.75
N GLY A 139 -8.99 -24.86 24.70
CA GLY A 139 -8.38 -25.20 26.00
C GLY A 139 -7.11 -24.40 26.37
N ARG A 140 -6.12 -25.09 26.97
CA ARG A 140 -5.06 -24.56 27.85
C ARG A 140 -4.17 -23.40 27.35
N LEU A 141 -4.19 -23.03 26.07
CA LEU A 141 -3.34 -21.94 25.57
C LEU A 141 -4.05 -20.92 24.66
N GLY A 142 -5.31 -21.13 24.25
CA GLY A 142 -6.13 -20.18 23.48
C GLY A 142 -5.62 -19.75 22.08
N PHE A 143 -4.30 -19.65 21.90
CA PHE A 143 -3.61 -19.05 20.77
C PHE A 143 -2.29 -19.78 20.50
N LEU A 144 -2.03 -20.10 19.23
CA LEU A 144 -0.76 -20.64 18.76
C LEU A 144 -0.44 -20.06 17.38
N GLU A 145 0.68 -19.33 17.24
CA GLU A 145 1.14 -18.87 15.92
C GLU A 145 1.61 -20.06 15.07
N ILE A 146 0.89 -20.32 13.98
CA ILE A 146 1.21 -21.38 13.02
C ILE A 146 2.42 -20.91 12.21
N ALA A 147 2.25 -19.82 11.45
CA ALA A 147 3.28 -19.26 10.59
C ALA A 147 2.95 -17.81 10.20
N LYS A 148 3.96 -16.94 10.17
CA LYS A 148 3.88 -15.68 9.40
C LYS A 148 4.06 -16.00 7.92
N PHE A 149 3.34 -15.31 7.04
CA PHE A 149 3.45 -15.59 5.59
C PHE A 149 4.88 -15.44 5.06
N ARG A 150 5.68 -14.55 5.66
CA ARG A 150 7.08 -14.34 5.27
C ARG A 150 8.00 -15.52 5.60
N ASP A 151 7.61 -16.34 6.58
CA ASP A 151 8.41 -17.44 7.10
C ASP A 151 7.97 -18.80 6.52
N ILE A 152 6.93 -18.84 5.67
CA ILE A 152 6.48 -20.07 5.03
C ILE A 152 7.49 -20.53 3.98
N GLU A 153 7.87 -21.80 4.04
CA GLU A 153 8.78 -22.46 3.09
C GLU A 153 8.05 -23.38 2.10
N ASP A 154 7.01 -24.08 2.55
CA ASP A 154 6.24 -25.03 1.74
C ASP A 154 4.79 -25.10 2.22
N VAL A 155 3.85 -25.20 1.27
CA VAL A 155 2.41 -25.39 1.51
C VAL A 155 1.91 -26.44 0.55
N LYS A 156 1.39 -27.55 1.09
CA LYS A 156 0.88 -28.66 0.29
C LYS A 156 -0.31 -29.34 0.94
N ILE A 157 -1.08 -30.01 0.10
CA ILE A 157 -2.11 -30.93 0.52
C ILE A 157 -1.49 -32.32 0.57
N SER A 158 -1.66 -32.99 1.70
CA SER A 158 -1.37 -34.41 1.84
C SER A 158 -2.65 -35.16 2.17
N SER A 159 -2.64 -36.47 1.93
CA SER A 159 -3.69 -37.35 2.45
C SER A 159 -3.05 -38.47 3.24
N ALA A 160 -3.46 -38.60 4.50
CA ALA A 160 -3.09 -39.74 5.33
C ALA A 160 -4.18 -40.81 5.20
N PRO A 161 -3.81 -42.10 5.03
CA PRO A 161 -4.79 -43.18 5.10
C PRO A 161 -5.30 -43.31 6.54
N PHE A 162 -6.61 -43.19 6.73
CA PHE A 162 -7.27 -43.47 8.00
C PHE A 162 -8.36 -44.52 7.76
N LEU A 163 -8.08 -45.75 8.17
CA LEU A 163 -8.90 -46.93 7.84
C LEU A 163 -9.10 -47.03 6.31
N LEU A 164 -10.34 -46.98 5.83
CA LEU A 164 -10.70 -47.06 4.40
C LEU A 164 -10.82 -45.68 3.72
N VAL A 165 -10.59 -44.57 4.43
CA VAL A 165 -10.82 -43.21 3.92
C VAL A 165 -9.50 -42.42 3.90
N ARG A 166 -9.31 -41.60 2.86
CA ARG A 166 -8.21 -40.62 2.79
C ARG A 166 -8.72 -39.27 3.25
N ILE A 167 -8.11 -38.73 4.31
CA ILE A 167 -8.49 -37.41 4.84
C ILE A 167 -7.50 -36.38 4.29
N PRO A 168 -7.96 -35.42 3.45
CA PRO A 168 -7.10 -34.35 2.97
C PRO A 168 -6.72 -33.45 4.15
N SER A 169 -5.44 -33.10 4.20
CA SER A 169 -4.84 -32.31 5.27
C SER A 169 -3.91 -31.28 4.68
N LEU A 170 -4.01 -30.04 5.15
CA LEU A 170 -3.11 -28.96 4.79
C LEU A 170 -1.84 -29.08 5.62
N ARG A 171 -0.68 -29.03 4.96
CA ARG A 171 0.63 -29.04 5.60
C ARG A 171 1.38 -27.75 5.30
N ILE A 172 1.87 -27.09 6.35
CA ILE A 172 2.61 -25.84 6.27
C ILE A 172 3.98 -26.07 6.93
N LYS A 173 5.04 -25.89 6.15
CA LYS A 173 6.41 -25.88 6.62
C LYS A 173 6.86 -24.43 6.81
N THR A 174 7.46 -24.14 7.96
CA THR A 174 7.88 -22.79 8.34
C THR A 174 9.37 -22.78 8.64
N SER A 175 10.06 -21.72 8.22
CA SER A 175 11.48 -21.57 8.46
C SER A 175 11.81 -21.54 9.95
N GLY A 176 12.90 -22.20 10.34
CA GLY A 176 13.31 -22.33 11.74
C GLY A 176 12.46 -23.28 12.59
N LYS A 177 11.34 -23.84 12.09
CA LYS A 177 10.56 -24.86 12.80
C LYS A 177 10.88 -26.26 12.26
N LEU A 178 11.23 -27.18 13.16
CA LEU A 178 11.49 -28.59 12.83
C LEU A 178 10.19 -29.35 12.47
N GLU A 179 9.11 -29.04 13.17
CA GLU A 179 7.81 -29.69 12.98
C GLU A 179 6.98 -29.01 11.88
N VAL A 180 6.36 -29.83 11.03
CA VAL A 180 5.43 -29.36 10.00
C VAL A 180 4.04 -29.26 10.61
N PHE A 181 3.43 -28.08 10.52
CA PHE A 181 2.04 -27.92 10.95
C PHE A 181 1.11 -28.67 9.99
N GLU A 182 0.25 -29.52 10.53
CA GLU A 182 -0.74 -30.30 9.78
C GLU A 182 -2.15 -30.05 10.32
N ALA A 183 -3.12 -29.85 9.41
CA ALA A 183 -4.51 -29.52 9.72
C ALA A 183 -5.50 -30.27 8.83
N ASN A 184 -6.45 -30.97 9.44
CA ASN A 184 -7.42 -31.83 8.75
C ASN A 184 -8.69 -31.03 8.41
N LEU A 185 -8.62 -30.25 7.33
CA LEU A 185 -9.66 -29.30 6.91
C LEU A 185 -10.81 -29.92 6.11
N LYS A 186 -10.77 -31.23 5.83
CA LYS A 186 -11.82 -31.97 5.11
C LYS A 186 -12.17 -31.26 3.79
N THR A 187 -13.42 -30.82 3.63
CA THR A 187 -13.94 -30.15 2.43
C THR A 187 -13.36 -28.76 2.21
N GLU A 188 -12.82 -28.10 3.24
CA GLU A 188 -12.20 -26.77 3.13
C GLU A 188 -10.71 -26.83 2.74
N THR A 189 -10.12 -28.03 2.64
CA THR A 189 -8.66 -28.18 2.47
C THR A 189 -8.14 -27.51 1.20
N GLU A 190 -8.83 -27.69 0.07
CA GLU A 190 -8.44 -27.08 -1.21
C GLU A 190 -8.53 -25.54 -1.16
N LEU A 191 -9.61 -25.01 -0.55
CA LEU A 191 -9.81 -23.57 -0.37
C LEU A 191 -8.69 -22.96 0.48
N TRP A 192 -8.42 -23.52 1.66
CA TRP A 192 -7.35 -23.02 2.53
C TRP A 192 -5.97 -23.15 1.89
N ASN A 193 -5.68 -24.24 1.19
CA ASN A 193 -4.43 -24.37 0.45
C ASN A 193 -4.29 -23.24 -0.58
N LEU A 194 -5.34 -22.94 -1.35
CA LEU A 194 -5.32 -21.86 -2.35
C LEU A 194 -5.15 -20.49 -1.69
N MET A 195 -5.90 -20.19 -0.62
CA MET A 195 -5.81 -18.91 0.08
C MET A 195 -4.44 -18.69 0.73
N VAL A 196 -3.90 -19.71 1.39
CA VAL A 196 -2.58 -19.64 2.04
C VAL A 196 -1.48 -19.46 0.99
N LYS A 197 -1.56 -20.14 -0.15
CA LYS A 197 -0.61 -19.94 -1.25
C LYS A 197 -0.68 -18.54 -1.85
N GLU A 198 -1.88 -18.00 -2.05
CA GLU A 198 -2.06 -16.64 -2.57
C GLU A 198 -1.49 -15.59 -1.60
N MET A 199 -1.78 -15.68 -0.30
CA MET A 199 -1.20 -14.79 0.71
C MET A 199 0.33 -14.91 0.80
N TRP A 200 0.84 -16.15 0.74
CA TRP A 200 2.28 -16.40 0.74
C TRP A 200 2.97 -15.83 -0.51
N ALA A 201 2.38 -16.02 -1.69
CA ALA A 201 2.89 -15.44 -2.94
C ALA A 201 2.82 -13.91 -2.90
N GLY A 202 1.72 -13.33 -2.44
CA GLY A 202 1.57 -11.89 -2.22
C GLY A 202 2.63 -11.33 -1.28
N ARG A 203 2.95 -12.03 -0.19
CA ARG A 203 4.01 -11.64 0.74
C ARG A 203 5.38 -11.62 0.08
N ARG A 204 5.68 -12.65 -0.72
CA ARG A 204 6.93 -12.71 -1.48
C ARG A 204 7.03 -11.55 -2.48
N MET A 205 5.96 -11.24 -3.20
CA MET A 205 5.92 -10.09 -4.11
C MET A 205 6.12 -8.78 -3.35
N ALA A 206 5.43 -8.59 -2.23
CA ALA A 206 5.58 -7.43 -1.38
C ALA A 206 7.03 -7.26 -0.87
N ASP A 207 7.71 -8.36 -0.51
CA ASP A 207 9.11 -8.32 -0.08
C ASP A 207 10.08 -8.05 -1.24
N GLN A 208 9.83 -8.64 -2.41
CA GLN A 208 10.65 -8.44 -3.61
C GLN A 208 10.57 -7.01 -4.13
N HIS A 209 9.37 -6.46 -4.19
CA HIS A 209 9.09 -5.13 -4.72
C HIS A 209 9.12 -4.02 -3.66
N LYS A 210 9.21 -4.38 -2.36
CA LYS A 210 9.14 -3.45 -1.21
C LYS A 210 7.86 -2.61 -1.22
N ASP A 211 6.78 -3.21 -1.70
CA ASP A 211 5.48 -2.56 -1.82
C ASP A 211 4.43 -3.36 -1.00
N PRO A 212 3.88 -2.79 0.08
CA PRO A 212 2.90 -3.48 0.91
C PRO A 212 1.55 -3.69 0.20
N GLN A 213 1.27 -3.01 -0.92
CA GLN A 213 0.01 -3.15 -1.65
C GLN A 213 -0.21 -4.57 -2.17
N TYR A 214 0.86 -5.31 -2.49
CA TYR A 214 0.78 -6.72 -2.88
C TYR A 214 0.11 -7.58 -1.79
N MET A 215 0.32 -7.27 -0.51
CA MET A 215 -0.38 -7.97 0.58
C MET A 215 -1.85 -7.62 0.64
N THR A 216 -2.18 -6.35 0.46
CA THR A 216 -3.56 -5.86 0.44
C THR A 216 -4.33 -6.46 -0.74
N GLN A 217 -3.69 -6.57 -1.90
CA GLN A 217 -4.26 -7.20 -3.08
C GLN A 217 -4.40 -8.71 -2.91
N ALA A 218 -3.40 -9.39 -2.32
CA ALA A 218 -3.49 -10.83 -2.05
C ALA A 218 -4.63 -11.14 -1.08
N LEU A 219 -4.79 -10.33 -0.03
CA LEU A 219 -5.91 -10.45 0.90
C LEU A 219 -7.25 -10.26 0.18
N THR A 220 -7.34 -9.25 -0.69
CA THR A 220 -8.54 -9.02 -1.51
C THR A 220 -8.85 -10.23 -2.39
N ASN A 221 -7.83 -10.78 -3.07
CA ASN A 221 -7.97 -11.99 -3.90
C ASN A 221 -8.48 -13.17 -3.06
N VAL A 222 -7.93 -13.38 -1.85
CA VAL A 222 -8.34 -14.45 -0.93
C VAL A 222 -9.80 -14.31 -0.48
N LEU A 223 -10.24 -13.11 -0.14
CA LEU A 223 -11.64 -12.87 0.22
C LEU A 223 -12.59 -13.12 -0.97
N LEU A 224 -12.19 -12.74 -2.19
CA LEU A 224 -12.97 -13.05 -3.40
C LEU A 224 -12.98 -14.56 -3.69
N ILE A 225 -11.87 -15.26 -3.49
CA ILE A 225 -11.77 -16.72 -3.63
C ILE A 225 -12.78 -17.40 -2.70
N ASP A 226 -12.83 -16.98 -1.43
CA ASP A 226 -13.78 -17.51 -0.45
C ASP A 226 -15.23 -17.21 -0.87
N ALA A 227 -15.51 -15.99 -1.32
CA ALA A 227 -16.84 -15.60 -1.79
C ALA A 227 -17.30 -16.37 -3.03
N VAL A 228 -16.42 -16.60 -4.00
CA VAL A 228 -16.72 -17.42 -5.19
C VAL A 228 -16.96 -18.88 -4.80
N MET A 229 -16.13 -19.43 -3.90
CA MET A 229 -16.30 -20.80 -3.40
C MET A 229 -17.63 -20.99 -2.69
N GLY A 230 -18.01 -20.04 -1.83
CA GLY A 230 -19.27 -20.04 -1.09
C GLY A 230 -20.50 -19.85 -1.98
N CYS A 231 -20.36 -19.12 -3.09
CA CYS A 231 -21.43 -18.86 -4.04
C CYS A 231 -21.73 -20.05 -4.95
N LEU A 232 -20.69 -20.68 -5.52
CA LEU A 232 -20.88 -21.69 -6.56
C LEU A 232 -21.25 -23.08 -6.01
N GLN A 233 -20.84 -23.42 -4.78
CA GLN A 233 -21.18 -24.66 -4.04
C GLN A 233 -21.16 -25.99 -4.84
N THR A 234 -20.43 -26.06 -5.95
CA THR A 234 -20.32 -27.24 -6.83
C THR A 234 -18.89 -27.79 -6.80
N GLN A 235 -18.66 -29.01 -7.30
CA GLN A 235 -17.30 -29.57 -7.43
C GLN A 235 -16.35 -28.74 -8.33
N ARG A 236 -16.89 -27.89 -9.20
CA ARG A 236 -16.10 -27.00 -10.09
C ARG A 236 -15.75 -25.64 -9.46
N SER A 237 -16.27 -25.35 -8.27
CA SER A 237 -16.06 -24.08 -7.55
C SER A 237 -14.58 -23.75 -7.35
N ILE A 238 -13.73 -24.74 -7.04
CA ILE A 238 -12.30 -24.51 -6.84
C ILE A 238 -11.59 -24.10 -8.13
N ILE A 239 -12.00 -24.64 -9.28
CA ILE A 239 -11.43 -24.29 -10.59
C ILE A 239 -11.77 -22.84 -10.91
N ALA A 240 -13.04 -22.46 -10.71
CA ALA A 240 -13.49 -21.08 -10.85
C ALA A 240 -12.73 -20.13 -9.91
N ALA A 241 -12.69 -20.43 -8.61
CA ALA A 241 -12.00 -19.61 -7.61
C ALA A 241 -10.49 -19.50 -7.88
N SER A 242 -9.84 -20.55 -8.41
CA SER A 242 -8.42 -20.50 -8.80
C SER A 242 -8.11 -19.43 -9.85
N LYS A 243 -9.10 -18.94 -10.61
CA LYS A 243 -8.93 -17.81 -11.55
C LYS A 243 -8.55 -16.51 -10.82
N LEU A 244 -8.90 -16.37 -9.55
CA LEU A 244 -8.58 -15.22 -8.71
C LEU A 244 -7.22 -15.31 -8.01
N ALA A 245 -6.62 -16.50 -7.90
CA ALA A 245 -5.29 -16.70 -7.32
C ALA A 245 -4.20 -16.22 -8.29
N TYR A 246 -3.99 -14.90 -8.32
CA TYR A 246 -3.14 -14.23 -9.28
C TYR A 246 -1.67 -14.41 -8.94
N PHE A 247 -1.29 -14.15 -7.69
CA PHE A 247 0.11 -14.19 -7.26
C PHE A 247 0.69 -15.60 -7.27
N ASP A 248 -0.10 -16.60 -6.88
CA ASP A 248 0.34 -18.01 -6.95
C ASP A 248 0.61 -18.47 -8.39
N LYS A 249 -0.12 -17.93 -9.38
CA LYS A 249 0.10 -18.23 -10.80
C LYS A 249 1.33 -17.55 -11.38
N ILE A 250 1.47 -16.24 -11.17
CA ILE A 250 2.59 -15.48 -11.75
C ILE A 250 3.93 -15.77 -11.06
N LYS A 251 3.93 -16.47 -9.90
CA LYS A 251 5.15 -16.97 -9.25
C LYS A 251 6.04 -17.80 -10.20
N TYR A 252 5.44 -18.44 -11.21
CA TYR A 252 6.14 -19.24 -12.21
C TYR A 252 6.32 -18.51 -13.55
N GLU A 253 5.68 -17.37 -13.76
CA GLU A 253 5.98 -16.49 -14.88
C GLU A 253 7.31 -15.80 -14.56
N VAL A 254 8.32 -16.05 -15.39
CA VAL A 254 9.64 -15.45 -15.25
C VAL A 254 9.46 -13.94 -15.12
N PRO A 255 9.76 -13.32 -13.96
CA PRO A 255 9.63 -11.88 -13.83
C PRO A 255 10.51 -11.29 -14.92
N MET A 256 9.97 -10.37 -15.71
CA MET A 256 10.78 -9.52 -16.57
C MET A 256 11.84 -8.91 -15.65
N MET A 257 13.07 -9.42 -15.73
CA MET A 257 14.13 -9.08 -14.79
C MET A 257 14.49 -7.62 -15.02
N VAL A 258 13.87 -6.74 -14.26
CA VAL A 258 14.34 -5.38 -14.12
C VAL A 258 15.67 -5.48 -13.37
N PRO A 259 16.78 -4.97 -13.91
CA PRO A 259 18.08 -5.02 -13.24
C PRO A 259 17.95 -4.58 -11.77
N LYS A 260 18.65 -5.26 -10.86
CA LYS A 260 18.61 -4.95 -9.41
C LYS A 260 18.79 -3.46 -9.12
N THR A 261 19.64 -2.80 -9.90
CA THR A 261 19.87 -1.36 -9.88
C THR A 261 18.60 -0.57 -10.16
N THR A 262 17.84 -0.91 -11.22
CA THR A 262 16.56 -0.26 -11.56
C THR A 262 15.47 -0.55 -10.52
N SER A 263 15.42 -1.77 -9.98
CA SER A 263 14.53 -2.10 -8.85
C SER A 263 14.88 -1.26 -7.61
N GLU A 264 16.16 -1.12 -7.31
CA GLU A 264 16.66 -0.29 -6.21
C GLU A 264 16.32 1.19 -6.39
N THR A 265 16.39 1.71 -7.61
CA THR A 265 15.96 3.08 -7.93
C THR A 265 14.44 3.26 -7.85
N LEU A 266 13.64 2.24 -8.19
CA LEU A 266 12.17 2.29 -8.17
C LEU A 266 11.53 2.01 -6.79
N LYS A 267 12.28 1.46 -5.82
CA LYS A 267 11.83 1.18 -4.44
C LYS A 267 11.34 2.40 -3.66
N HIS A 268 11.63 3.61 -4.14
CA HIS A 268 11.30 4.87 -3.46
C HIS A 268 10.14 5.64 -4.12
N LYS A 269 9.36 4.99 -5.00
CA LYS A 269 8.25 5.67 -5.67
C LYS A 269 7.04 5.75 -4.74
N ILE A 270 6.99 6.81 -3.95
CA ILE A 270 5.77 7.28 -3.29
C ILE A 270 4.78 7.64 -4.40
N ASN A 271 3.56 7.13 -4.34
CA ASN A 271 2.47 7.61 -5.17
C ASN A 271 1.63 8.58 -4.31
N PRO A 272 1.81 9.91 -4.46
CA PRO A 272 1.22 10.91 -3.55
C PRO A 272 -0.30 10.99 -3.59
N SER A 273 -0.94 10.30 -4.54
CA SER A 273 -2.40 10.31 -4.74
C SER A 273 -3.11 9.09 -4.16
N LEU A 274 -2.43 8.22 -3.39
CA LEU A 274 -3.01 6.99 -2.85
C LEU A 274 -4.22 7.20 -1.93
N ASP A 275 -4.27 8.34 -1.23
CA ASP A 275 -5.33 8.66 -0.25
C ASP A 275 -6.32 9.75 -0.73
N LEU A 276 -6.20 10.24 -1.98
CA LEU A 276 -7.13 11.23 -2.51
C LEU A 276 -8.37 10.55 -3.09
N ALA A 277 -9.45 10.54 -2.31
CA ALA A 277 -10.77 10.18 -2.80
C ALA A 277 -11.26 11.28 -3.75
N GLU A 278 -11.44 10.92 -5.03
CA GLU A 278 -11.87 11.78 -6.16
C GLU A 278 -10.77 12.64 -6.80
N PRO A 279 -10.90 13.03 -8.09
CA PRO A 279 -10.11 14.10 -8.67
C PRO A 279 -10.54 15.43 -8.02
N GLN A 280 -10.10 15.65 -6.78
CA GLN A 280 -10.21 16.95 -6.16
C GLN A 280 -9.22 17.89 -6.83
N THR A 281 -9.68 19.11 -7.11
CA THR A 281 -8.83 20.28 -7.42
C THR A 281 -7.52 20.16 -6.68
N VAL A 282 -6.40 20.15 -7.41
CA VAL A 282 -5.08 19.95 -6.81
C VAL A 282 -4.89 20.98 -5.69
N HIS A 283 -4.97 20.52 -4.45
CA HIS A 283 -4.68 21.34 -3.28
C HIS A 283 -3.16 21.46 -3.19
N TRP A 284 -2.64 22.44 -3.92
CA TRP A 284 -1.23 22.78 -3.90
C TRP A 284 -0.79 23.24 -2.51
N GLY A 285 0.53 23.28 -2.28
CA GLY A 285 1.10 23.75 -1.01
C GLY A 285 0.89 22.83 0.19
N ARG A 286 0.43 21.59 -0.04
CA ARG A 286 0.28 20.57 1.00
C ARG A 286 1.52 19.70 1.15
N VAL A 287 1.97 19.52 2.39
CA VAL A 287 3.09 18.63 2.76
C VAL A 287 2.54 17.49 3.62
N VAL A 288 2.91 16.26 3.30
CA VAL A 288 2.45 15.06 4.02
C VAL A 288 3.65 14.37 4.65
N VAL A 289 3.52 14.01 5.92
CA VAL A 289 4.56 13.34 6.69
C VAL A 289 4.15 11.89 6.94
N PHE A 290 5.08 10.98 6.68
CA PHE A 290 4.88 9.55 6.91
C PHE A 290 5.86 9.06 7.97
N ASP A 291 5.40 8.18 8.85
CA ASP A 291 6.29 7.42 9.71
C ASP A 291 7.09 6.41 8.88
N ALA A 292 8.41 6.44 8.98
CA ALA A 292 9.28 5.62 8.12
C ALA A 292 9.29 4.13 8.51
N ALA A 293 8.84 3.77 9.72
CA ALA A 293 8.81 2.39 10.20
C ALA A 293 7.49 1.70 9.85
N SER A 294 6.37 2.39 10.01
CA SER A 294 5.02 1.89 9.74
C SER A 294 4.49 2.25 8.35
N TRP A 295 5.07 3.27 7.70
CA TRP A 295 4.57 3.90 6.48
C TRP A 295 3.15 4.46 6.60
N SER A 296 2.69 4.71 7.82
CA SER A 296 1.43 5.41 8.07
C SER A 296 1.63 6.92 7.94
N MET A 297 0.69 7.60 7.30
CA MET A 297 0.60 9.06 7.35
C MET A 297 0.42 9.48 8.81
N LEU A 298 1.27 10.38 9.30
CA LEU A 298 1.05 11.02 10.59
C LEU A 298 -0.12 11.99 10.42
N GLN A 299 -1.14 11.92 11.30
CA GLN A 299 -2.35 12.72 11.22
C GLN A 299 -2.02 14.20 11.36
N ASP A 300 -1.77 14.86 10.23
CA ASP A 300 -2.12 16.23 9.85
C ASP A 300 -1.22 16.64 8.67
N CYS A 301 -1.83 16.93 7.51
CA CYS A 301 -1.10 17.50 6.40
C CYS A 301 -0.74 18.96 6.72
N ILE A 302 0.52 19.34 6.51
CA ILE A 302 0.99 20.69 6.77
C ILE A 302 0.72 21.53 5.53
N GLN A 303 -0.24 22.44 5.62
CA GLN A 303 -0.50 23.43 4.57
C GLN A 303 0.50 24.57 4.72
N VAL A 304 1.41 24.70 3.75
CA VAL A 304 2.44 25.75 3.78
C VAL A 304 2.15 26.90 2.84
N GLY A 305 1.25 26.74 1.86
CA GLY A 305 0.79 27.80 0.96
C GLY A 305 -0.31 27.30 0.04
N GLU A 306 -0.66 28.06 -1.01
CA GLU A 306 -1.71 27.69 -1.97
C GLU A 306 -1.16 27.33 -3.38
N THR A 307 0.17 27.30 -3.55
CA THR A 307 0.82 27.10 -4.84
C THR A 307 1.72 25.86 -4.86
N GLN A 308 2.14 25.43 -6.06
CA GLN A 308 2.90 24.19 -6.23
C GLN A 308 4.21 24.23 -5.43
N LEU A 309 4.55 23.10 -4.82
CA LEU A 309 5.83 22.89 -4.16
C LEU A 309 6.78 22.20 -5.15
N ASN A 310 7.97 22.77 -5.33
CA ASN A 310 8.89 22.40 -6.40
C ASN A 310 10.06 21.53 -5.91
N CYS A 311 10.57 21.81 -4.70
CA CYS A 311 11.73 21.10 -4.15
C CYS A 311 11.67 21.03 -2.62
N MET A 312 12.37 20.06 -2.04
CA MET A 312 12.45 19.84 -0.60
C MET A 312 13.88 19.47 -0.21
N LEU A 313 14.32 19.94 0.95
CA LEU A 313 15.61 19.61 1.54
C LEU A 313 15.45 19.35 3.04
N GLY A 314 15.76 18.13 3.47
CA GLY A 314 15.89 17.79 4.90
C GLY A 314 17.25 18.22 5.42
N LEU A 315 17.29 18.90 6.57
CA LEU A 315 18.51 19.40 7.18
C LEU A 315 18.83 18.70 8.50
N VAL A 316 20.12 18.68 8.85
CA VAL A 316 20.57 18.37 10.21
C VAL A 316 20.20 19.57 11.08
N GLN A 317 19.51 19.34 12.21
CA GLN A 317 18.82 20.32 13.09
C GLN A 317 17.28 20.39 12.92
N GLU A 318 16.62 19.26 12.66
CA GLU A 318 15.17 19.14 12.86
C GLU A 318 14.30 20.12 12.03
N GLN A 319 14.78 20.48 10.83
CA GLN A 319 14.06 21.36 9.92
C GLN A 319 14.01 20.79 8.50
N VAL A 320 12.91 21.07 7.82
CA VAL A 320 12.71 20.76 6.40
C VAL A 320 12.42 22.05 5.66
N TRP A 321 13.18 22.30 4.59
CA TRP A 321 13.02 23.46 3.73
C TRP A 321 12.31 23.05 2.45
N ILE A 322 11.37 23.88 1.99
CA ILE A 322 10.54 23.58 0.84
C ILE A 322 10.46 24.81 -0.05
N GLY A 323 10.93 24.68 -1.29
CA GLY A 323 10.83 25.73 -2.29
C GLY A 323 9.51 25.63 -3.06
N SER A 324 8.86 26.77 -3.29
CA SER A 324 7.55 26.84 -3.93
C SER A 324 7.55 27.73 -5.18
N GLN A 325 6.50 27.56 -5.99
CA GLN A 325 6.23 28.35 -7.18
C GLN A 325 5.92 29.82 -6.86
N ASP A 326 5.40 30.11 -5.67
CA ASP A 326 5.14 31.49 -5.19
C ASP A 326 6.39 32.29 -4.80
N SER A 327 7.59 31.76 -5.07
CA SER A 327 8.90 32.35 -4.72
C SER A 327 9.25 32.28 -3.24
N VAL A 328 8.46 31.57 -2.42
CA VAL A 328 8.72 31.40 -0.98
C VAL A 328 9.46 30.10 -0.72
N ILE A 329 10.36 30.13 0.26
CA ILE A 329 10.90 28.94 0.91
C ILE A 329 10.22 28.77 2.28
N TYR A 330 9.45 27.70 2.43
CA TYR A 330 8.79 27.34 3.68
C TYR A 330 9.72 26.49 4.54
N ILE A 331 9.78 26.77 5.85
CA ILE A 331 10.58 26.00 6.81
C ILE A 331 9.64 25.35 7.82
N ILE A 332 9.65 24.02 7.78
CA ILE A 332 8.89 23.16 8.69
C ILE A 332 9.80 22.70 9.82
N ASP A 333 9.32 22.87 11.05
CA ASP A 333 9.93 22.28 12.24
C ASP A 333 9.48 20.82 12.37
N THR A 334 10.41 19.88 12.47
CA THR A 334 10.09 18.44 12.52
C THR A 334 9.63 17.96 13.89
N HIS A 335 9.79 18.77 14.95
CA HIS A 335 9.31 18.43 16.29
C HIS A 335 7.86 18.85 16.47
N SER A 336 7.53 20.09 16.10
CA SER A 336 6.17 20.62 16.19
C SER A 336 5.30 20.29 14.97
N MET A 337 5.88 19.75 13.91
CA MET A 337 5.21 19.45 12.64
C MET A 337 4.45 20.67 12.07
N SER A 338 5.06 21.85 12.17
CA SER A 338 4.41 23.10 11.76
C SER A 338 5.36 24.00 10.97
N CYS A 339 4.79 24.73 9.99
CA CYS A 339 5.53 25.74 9.23
C CYS A 339 5.49 27.08 9.96
N ASN A 340 6.57 27.41 10.67
CA ASN A 340 6.63 28.62 11.49
C ASN A 340 7.53 29.72 10.91
N LYS A 341 8.26 29.44 9.81
CA LYS A 341 9.16 30.41 9.18
C LYS A 341 9.08 30.34 7.65
N GLN A 342 9.24 31.49 7.01
CA GLN A 342 9.19 31.68 5.56
C GLN A 342 10.34 32.59 5.11
N LEU A 343 10.96 32.27 3.98
CA LEU A 343 11.99 33.10 3.34
C LEU A 343 11.48 33.58 1.99
N THR A 344 11.47 34.90 1.78
CA THR A 344 10.78 35.55 0.64
C THR A 344 11.74 36.36 -0.25
N GLU A 345 13.03 36.02 -0.24
CA GLU A 345 14.06 36.79 -0.94
C GLU A 345 14.14 36.49 -2.45
N HIS A 346 13.62 35.34 -2.88
CA HIS A 346 13.48 35.03 -4.30
C HIS A 346 12.34 35.82 -4.93
N ARG A 347 12.47 36.09 -6.24
CA ARG A 347 11.45 36.84 -7.02
C ARG A 347 10.72 35.99 -8.05
N HIS A 348 11.19 34.76 -8.25
CA HIS A 348 10.58 33.76 -9.11
C HIS A 348 10.56 32.42 -8.38
N GLU A 349 9.88 31.43 -8.97
CA GLU A 349 9.74 30.10 -8.40
C GLU A 349 11.08 29.51 -7.92
N VAL A 350 11.07 28.89 -6.75
CA VAL A 350 12.26 28.23 -6.19
C VAL A 350 12.34 26.84 -6.80
N THR A 351 13.35 26.59 -7.63
CA THR A 351 13.47 25.36 -8.42
C THR A 351 14.37 24.32 -7.78
N GLY A 352 15.23 24.71 -6.84
CA GLY A 352 16.13 23.78 -6.17
C GLY A 352 16.65 24.27 -4.84
N LEU A 353 16.97 23.32 -3.97
CA LEU A 353 17.59 23.51 -2.66
C LEU A 353 18.75 22.51 -2.52
N THR A 354 19.86 22.94 -1.95
CA THR A 354 21.00 22.05 -1.67
C THR A 354 21.79 22.54 -0.46
N VAL A 355 22.54 21.65 0.17
CA VAL A 355 23.37 21.94 1.34
C VAL A 355 24.77 21.41 1.15
N ASP A 356 25.76 22.20 1.56
CA ASP A 356 27.12 21.72 1.74
C ASP A 356 27.28 21.23 3.18
N HIS A 357 27.36 19.92 3.36
CA HIS A 357 27.54 19.33 4.69
C HIS A 357 28.92 19.60 5.29
N ARG A 358 29.94 19.98 4.50
CA ARG A 358 31.28 20.29 5.03
C ARG A 358 31.34 21.66 5.70
N ASP A 359 30.71 22.65 5.08
CA ASP A 359 30.74 24.05 5.53
C ASP A 359 29.40 24.52 6.14
N VAL A 360 28.42 23.61 6.23
CA VAL A 360 27.04 23.85 6.68
C VAL A 360 26.44 25.10 6.03
N GLN A 361 26.62 25.22 4.71
CA GLN A 361 26.07 26.32 3.91
C GLN A 361 24.90 25.80 3.08
N MET A 362 23.82 26.57 3.03
CA MET A 362 22.65 26.19 2.25
C MET A 362 22.53 27.09 1.05
N TYR A 363 22.02 26.52 -0.04
CA TYR A 363 21.80 27.22 -1.29
C TYR A 363 20.41 26.92 -1.81
N SER A 364 19.84 27.91 -2.47
CA SER A 364 18.58 27.78 -3.21
C SER A 364 18.74 28.41 -4.58
N CYS A 365 18.12 27.84 -5.60
CA CYS A 365 18.06 28.44 -6.93
C CYS A 365 16.63 28.76 -7.34
N SER A 366 16.49 29.77 -8.19
CA SER A 366 15.24 30.17 -8.81
C SER A 366 15.31 30.04 -10.32
N SER A 367 14.16 29.93 -10.98
CA SER A 367 14.06 29.77 -12.44
C SER A 367 14.72 30.90 -13.22
N ASP A 368 14.82 32.11 -12.65
CA ASP A 368 15.44 33.29 -13.27
C ASP A 368 16.99 33.29 -13.26
N GLY A 369 17.62 32.18 -12.85
CA GLY A 369 19.07 32.06 -12.76
C GLY A 369 19.67 32.60 -11.45
N THR A 370 18.84 33.06 -10.51
CA THR A 370 19.32 33.50 -9.19
C THR A 370 19.65 32.31 -8.29
N VAL A 371 20.83 32.33 -7.68
CA VAL A 371 21.24 31.41 -6.63
C VAL A 371 21.54 32.21 -5.36
N LEU A 372 20.85 31.88 -4.26
CA LEU A 372 21.06 32.50 -2.95
C LEU A 372 21.80 31.53 -2.03
N GLN A 373 22.83 32.02 -1.37
CA GLN A 373 23.50 31.36 -0.26
C GLN A 373 22.91 31.87 1.06
N TRP A 374 22.54 30.96 1.94
CA TRP A 374 21.90 31.26 3.22
C TRP A 374 22.82 31.00 4.39
N ASP A 375 22.70 31.83 5.42
CA ASP A 375 23.19 31.52 6.75
C ASP A 375 22.23 30.57 7.47
N SER A 376 22.72 29.42 7.95
CA SER A 376 21.89 28.41 8.62
C SER A 376 21.36 28.84 9.98
N ALA A 377 22.11 29.67 10.72
CA ALA A 377 21.69 30.12 12.03
C ALA A 377 20.69 31.29 11.97
N SER A 378 20.99 32.30 11.15
CA SER A 378 20.19 33.54 11.06
C SER A 378 19.13 33.52 9.97
N LEU A 379 19.15 32.55 9.05
CA LEU A 379 18.26 32.45 7.90
C LEU A 379 18.32 33.65 6.95
N LYS A 380 19.43 34.39 6.96
CA LYS A 380 19.65 35.55 6.10
C LYS A 380 20.48 35.18 4.87
N VAL A 381 20.25 35.90 3.77
CA VAL A 381 21.06 35.78 2.57
C VAL A 381 22.47 36.29 2.86
N LYS A 382 23.47 35.43 2.67
CA LYS A 382 24.89 35.78 2.71
C LYS A 382 25.39 36.30 1.37
N ARG A 383 24.88 35.72 0.28
CA ARG A 383 25.35 36.01 -1.08
C ARG A 383 24.27 35.70 -2.10
N GLN A 384 24.22 36.52 -3.13
CA GLN A 384 23.47 36.29 -4.35
C GLN A 384 24.45 36.07 -5.50
N ILE A 385 24.19 35.03 -6.29
CA ILE A 385 24.95 34.62 -7.47
C ILE A 385 23.96 34.57 -8.63
N HIS A 386 24.37 35.03 -9.81
CA HIS A 386 23.53 34.95 -11.00
C HIS A 386 24.18 34.04 -12.05
N VAL A 387 23.39 33.10 -12.56
CA VAL A 387 23.78 32.16 -13.62
C VAL A 387 23.08 32.60 -14.90
N SER A 388 23.87 32.91 -15.93
CA SER A 388 23.31 33.28 -17.24
C SER A 388 22.68 32.06 -17.91
N CYS A 389 21.36 31.95 -17.88
CA CYS A 389 20.58 30.90 -18.54
C CYS A 389 19.13 31.33 -18.68
N ASP A 390 18.41 30.72 -19.63
CA ASP A 390 16.98 30.99 -19.84
C ASP A 390 16.13 30.46 -18.67
N ARG A 391 16.46 29.27 -18.16
CA ARG A 391 15.84 28.70 -16.97
C ARG A 391 16.81 27.86 -16.17
N LEU A 392 16.94 28.15 -14.88
CA LEU A 392 17.70 27.35 -13.94
C LEU A 392 16.77 26.34 -13.25
N SER A 393 16.93 25.06 -13.59
CA SER A 393 16.01 23.99 -13.20
C SER A 393 16.37 23.30 -11.89
N SER A 394 17.66 23.22 -11.56
CA SER A 394 18.11 22.60 -10.31
C SER A 394 19.53 23.02 -9.94
N ILE A 395 19.85 22.83 -8.67
CA ILE A 395 21.18 23.05 -8.11
C ILE A 395 21.59 21.86 -7.24
N GLN A 396 22.87 21.47 -7.32
CA GLN A 396 23.46 20.42 -6.49
C GLN A 396 24.88 20.79 -6.08
N ILE A 397 25.33 20.27 -4.94
CA ILE A 397 26.72 20.36 -4.51
C ILE A 397 27.37 19.00 -4.70
N TYR A 398 28.47 18.98 -5.47
CA TYR A 398 29.29 17.80 -5.64
C TYR A 398 30.75 18.19 -5.53
N ASP A 399 31.46 17.48 -4.64
CA ASP A 399 32.85 17.74 -4.28
C ASP A 399 33.20 19.21 -3.95
N GLY A 400 32.19 20.00 -3.53
CA GLY A 400 32.40 21.36 -2.99
C GLY A 400 32.29 22.43 -4.05
N THR A 401 31.82 22.02 -5.22
CA THR A 401 31.48 22.88 -6.32
C THR A 401 29.97 22.85 -6.49
N LEU A 402 29.40 24.01 -6.84
CA LEU A 402 27.99 24.14 -7.15
C LEU A 402 27.79 23.77 -8.62
N TRP A 403 26.82 22.90 -8.87
CA TRP A 403 26.41 22.48 -10.21
C TRP A 403 25.00 22.97 -10.44
N CYS A 404 24.84 23.82 -11.45
CA CYS A 404 23.58 24.44 -11.85
C CYS A 404 23.12 23.82 -13.17
N CYS A 405 21.95 23.19 -13.17
CA CYS A 405 21.35 22.63 -14.37
C CYS A 405 20.44 23.68 -15.02
N CYS A 406 20.76 24.04 -16.26
CA CYS A 406 19.97 24.93 -17.10
C CYS A 406 19.33 24.10 -18.22
N ASP A 407 18.31 24.64 -18.89
CA ASP A 407 17.62 23.92 -19.98
C ASP A 407 18.56 23.44 -21.09
N ASP A 408 19.60 24.20 -21.42
CA ASP A 408 20.54 23.93 -22.52
C ASP A 408 21.95 23.52 -22.04
N SER A 409 22.23 23.60 -20.75
CA SER A 409 23.60 23.49 -20.26
C SER A 409 23.70 23.17 -18.77
N ILE A 410 24.83 22.59 -18.38
CA ILE A 410 25.20 22.40 -16.98
C ILE A 410 26.37 23.32 -16.67
N VAL A 411 26.22 24.16 -15.64
CA VAL A 411 27.22 25.15 -15.23
C VAL A 411 27.84 24.75 -13.90
N GLU A 412 29.15 24.61 -13.89
CA GLU A 412 29.96 24.41 -12.69
C GLU A 412 30.40 25.78 -12.14
N LEU A 413 30.10 26.05 -10.87
CA LEU A 413 30.40 27.28 -10.17
C LEU A 413 31.20 26.99 -8.89
N LYS A 414 32.25 27.78 -8.63
CA LYS A 414 32.84 27.79 -7.28
C LYS A 414 31.80 28.31 -6.28
N LYS A 415 31.95 27.98 -4.99
CA LYS A 415 31.13 28.55 -3.90
C LYS A 415 31.16 30.09 -3.84
N SER A 416 32.20 30.71 -4.39
CA SER A 416 32.31 32.17 -4.57
C SER A 416 31.35 32.74 -5.62
N GLY A 417 30.72 31.90 -6.45
CA GLY A 417 29.86 32.29 -7.57
C GLY A 417 30.59 32.42 -8.90
N THR A 418 31.90 32.18 -8.96
CA THR A 418 32.66 32.28 -10.21
C THR A 418 32.46 31.02 -11.07
N PRO A 419 32.02 31.15 -12.34
CA PRO A 419 31.88 30.00 -13.22
C PRO A 419 33.24 29.38 -13.55
N GLN A 420 33.30 28.06 -13.48
CA GLN A 420 34.48 27.27 -13.84
C GLN A 420 34.31 26.61 -15.19
N ARG A 421 33.13 26.04 -15.44
CA ARG A 421 32.85 25.26 -16.65
C ARG A 421 31.39 25.40 -17.05
N ARG A 422 31.13 25.44 -18.34
CA ARG A 422 29.79 25.27 -18.91
C ARG A 422 29.82 24.11 -19.89
N MET A 423 28.88 23.19 -19.73
CA MET A 423 28.73 21.99 -20.55
C MET A 423 27.41 22.12 -21.30
N VAL A 424 27.46 22.32 -22.61
CA VAL A 424 26.25 22.44 -23.44
C VAL A 424 25.65 21.05 -23.65
N LEU A 425 24.35 20.91 -23.42
CA LEU A 425 23.59 19.70 -23.69
C LEU A 425 23.18 19.74 -25.17
N LEU A 426 23.67 18.79 -25.96
CA LEU A 426 23.30 18.67 -27.37
C LEU A 426 21.89 18.10 -27.46
N THR A 427 20.93 18.90 -27.91
CA THR A 427 19.61 18.41 -28.33
C THR A 427 19.76 17.69 -29.67
N THR A 428 19.71 16.37 -29.67
CA THR A 428 19.42 15.60 -30.90
C THR A 428 17.94 15.78 -31.21
N TYR A 429 17.65 16.58 -32.24
CA TYR A 429 16.31 16.73 -32.83
C TYR A 429 15.86 15.47 -33.57
#